data_AF-A0A374TED9-F1
#
_entry.id   AF-A0A374TED9-F1
#
_cell.length_a   1.000
_cell.length_b   1.000
_cell.length_c   1.000
_cell.angle_alpha   90.00
_cell.angle_beta   90.00
_cell.angle_gamma   90.00
#
_symmetry.space_group_name_H-M   'P 1'
#
loop_
_entity.id
_entity.type
_entity.pdbx_description
1 polymer ?
#
loop_
_entity_poly.entity_id
_entity_poly.type
_entity_poly.pdbx_seq_one_letter_code
_entity_poly.pdbx_strand_id
1 'polypeptide(L)'
;MMKKIILCLTLALMSATTMFAVKAKPGITQLQLVDGTIVSATLNGDEHFSYYSLLDGTPLKKSDNGKYEIISTETLNARKATVINTLKTRASGIGSIRPAYFPHTGSPKALVILVDFKDVKFKSSDPVATFNHYLNADFGTPVPSQDASVFNQEDVNYGSVKEYFKECSMGQFTPQFDIVGPVTVSQKSAYYGADDKNVQNGTDKNFKQMICEACNKVADKIDFSKYDSDGDKFVDLVYIIYAGYSQSISGNSDDYLWPKSGTDNFYKYDENGKEISPLKYLIFNGCRVCRFGLNNELNGSPDSKTPSINGIGLFCHEFSHTMGLPDHYDTEYKNADNQSPEFWDLMDAGEYTYDGYCPTPYTPWQKMLMGWATPITLDGTQAGQYTLEPYDLASKAYKIEADVNKDNFRINENYSSTELSDKKKKELKERAKGEFLLLQNIRNEGWYKHLLGYGLLVWRIDYSDIDQVHLMDTPNNTIGIPRVTIVPADGLIINQANVGNKKYTIDEYWENCANDPFPAYGIGKDGSDINSLTEVKFNWSTMTTRPLYNIAKDEATGIVSFDYLKDFKATGIENTLLDKDATSTPTEYFDLEGRKIATPLKGHLYITNKGKKVIY
;
A
#
# COMPACT_ATOMS: atom_id res chain seq x y z
N MET A 1 -45.36 7.94 -40.57
CA MET A 1 -45.72 8.46 -39.24
C MET A 1 -45.41 7.35 -38.23
N MET A 2 -44.40 7.53 -37.35
CA MET A 2 -44.16 6.92 -36.01
C MET A 2 -44.60 5.45 -35.76
N LYS A 3 -43.80 4.49 -35.24
CA LYS A 3 -42.91 4.49 -34.05
C LYS A 3 -42.21 3.10 -33.93
N LYS A 4 -40.93 3.11 -33.51
CA LYS A 4 -40.14 2.18 -32.65
C LYS A 4 -40.49 0.68 -32.59
N ILE A 5 -39.47 -0.18 -32.68
CA ILE A 5 -39.01 -1.11 -31.61
C ILE A 5 -37.60 -1.63 -31.96
N ILE A 6 -36.77 -1.67 -30.92
CA ILE A 6 -35.35 -2.04 -30.86
C ILE A 6 -35.24 -3.57 -30.69
N LEU A 7 -34.28 -4.21 -31.35
CA LEU A 7 -33.74 -5.49 -30.90
C LEU A 7 -32.23 -5.56 -31.23
N CYS A 8 -31.40 -5.27 -30.23
CA CYS A 8 -29.99 -5.62 -30.22
C CYS A 8 -29.87 -7.04 -29.65
N LEU A 9 -29.27 -7.96 -30.40
CA LEU A 9 -28.83 -9.27 -29.91
C LEU A 9 -27.35 -9.44 -30.19
N THR A 10 -26.65 -9.66 -29.08
CA THR A 10 -25.24 -9.93 -28.84
C THR A 10 -24.69 -11.11 -29.64
N LEU A 11 -23.47 -10.99 -30.15
CA LEU A 11 -22.53 -12.12 -30.21
C LEU A 11 -21.22 -11.71 -29.54
N ALA A 12 -21.07 -12.16 -28.30
CA ALA A 12 -19.81 -12.19 -27.58
C ALA A 12 -19.04 -13.44 -28.03
N LEU A 13 -17.80 -13.25 -28.47
CA LEU A 13 -16.77 -14.28 -28.46
C LEU A 13 -15.52 -13.63 -27.85
N MET A 14 -15.33 -13.88 -26.54
CA MET A 14 -14.07 -13.66 -25.86
C MET A 14 -13.17 -14.86 -26.17
N SER A 15 -12.10 -14.62 -26.91
CA SER A 15 -10.88 -15.42 -26.83
C SER A 15 -9.83 -14.52 -26.19
N ALA A 16 -9.26 -14.96 -25.07
CA ALA A 16 -8.07 -14.37 -24.51
C ALA A 16 -6.95 -14.41 -25.56
N THR A 17 -6.65 -13.25 -26.13
CA THR A 17 -5.47 -13.03 -26.95
C THR A 17 -4.63 -12.02 -26.20
N THR A 18 -3.35 -12.34 -25.98
CA THR A 18 -2.31 -11.37 -25.65
C THR A 18 -2.54 -10.11 -26.49
N MET A 19 -2.91 -8.99 -25.85
CA MET A 19 -3.24 -7.76 -26.56
C MET A 19 -1.99 -7.21 -27.22
N PHE A 20 -1.81 -7.50 -28.50
CA PHE A 20 -0.99 -6.67 -29.36
C PHE A 20 -1.75 -5.36 -29.56
N ALA A 21 -1.10 -4.22 -29.32
CA ALA A 21 -1.72 -2.91 -29.54
C ALA A 21 -2.20 -2.78 -31.00
N VAL A 22 -3.50 -2.65 -31.21
CA VAL A 22 -4.14 -2.46 -32.51
C VAL A 22 -4.40 -0.98 -32.69
N LYS A 23 -3.60 -0.39 -33.59
CA LYS A 23 -3.79 0.99 -34.05
C LYS A 23 -5.25 1.23 -34.43
N ALA A 24 -5.81 2.36 -33.98
CA ALA A 24 -7.16 2.79 -34.33
C ALA A 24 -7.39 2.71 -35.85
N LYS A 25 -8.51 2.09 -36.25
CA LYS A 25 -8.88 1.95 -37.66
C LYS A 25 -9.06 3.35 -38.29
N PRO A 26 -8.32 3.68 -39.37
CA PRO A 26 -8.51 4.96 -40.05
C PRO A 26 -9.94 5.12 -40.56
N GLY A 27 -10.54 6.28 -40.32
CA GLY A 27 -11.91 6.60 -40.76
C GLY A 27 -12.36 7.99 -40.32
N ILE A 28 -13.30 8.58 -41.07
CA ILE A 28 -13.91 9.87 -40.75
C ILE A 28 -15.28 9.61 -40.12
N THR A 29 -15.56 10.29 -38.99
CA THR A 29 -16.85 10.29 -38.32
C THR A 29 -17.34 11.71 -38.05
N GLN A 30 -18.64 11.88 -37.77
CA GLN A 30 -19.21 13.15 -37.36
C GLN A 30 -19.31 13.21 -35.83
N LEU A 31 -18.74 14.23 -35.21
CA LEU A 31 -18.81 14.48 -33.77
C LEU A 31 -19.50 15.81 -33.49
N GLN A 32 -20.21 15.90 -32.37
CA GLN A 32 -20.80 17.15 -31.91
C GLN A 32 -19.89 17.83 -30.88
N LEU A 33 -19.54 19.09 -31.14
CA LEU A 33 -18.82 19.94 -30.22
C LEU A 33 -19.72 20.44 -29.08
N VAL A 34 -19.12 20.91 -28.00
CA VAL A 34 -19.83 21.44 -26.82
C VAL A 34 -20.79 22.58 -27.16
N ASP A 35 -20.44 23.42 -28.14
CA ASP A 35 -21.25 24.53 -28.67
C ASP A 35 -22.43 24.08 -29.56
N GLY A 36 -22.54 22.76 -29.84
CA GLY A 36 -23.56 22.17 -30.68
C GLY A 36 -23.18 21.98 -32.15
N THR A 37 -22.03 22.51 -32.58
CA THR A 37 -21.51 22.37 -33.95
C THR A 37 -21.19 20.91 -34.27
N ILE A 38 -21.53 20.45 -35.48
CA ILE A 38 -21.17 19.12 -35.97
C ILE A 38 -19.92 19.23 -36.85
N VAL A 39 -18.89 18.45 -36.53
CA VAL A 39 -17.59 18.46 -37.20
C VAL A 39 -17.18 17.08 -37.68
N SER A 40 -16.43 17.04 -38.78
CA SER A 40 -15.80 15.80 -39.27
C SER A 40 -14.46 15.58 -38.58
N ALA A 41 -14.28 14.41 -37.97
CA ALA A 41 -13.09 14.08 -37.18
C ALA A 41 -12.58 12.66 -37.49
N THR A 42 -11.29 12.44 -37.25
CA THR A 42 -10.64 11.12 -37.30
C THR A 42 -10.19 10.70 -35.91
N LEU A 43 -10.29 9.41 -35.61
CA LEU A 43 -9.74 8.82 -34.39
C LEU A 43 -8.26 8.53 -34.60
N ASN A 44 -7.44 8.90 -33.63
CA ASN A 44 -6.00 8.64 -33.60
C ASN A 44 -5.65 7.85 -32.34
N GLY A 45 -4.60 7.03 -32.41
CA GLY A 45 -4.06 6.30 -31.26
C GLY A 45 -4.30 4.79 -31.29
N ASP A 46 -4.31 4.18 -30.12
CA ASP A 46 -4.46 2.74 -29.87
C ASP A 46 -5.22 2.50 -28.54
N GLU A 47 -5.18 1.29 -28.00
CA GLU A 47 -5.85 0.89 -26.76
C GLU A 47 -5.29 1.60 -25.52
N HIS A 48 -4.07 2.12 -25.59
CA HIS A 48 -3.40 2.75 -24.46
C HIS A 48 -3.61 4.26 -24.43
N PHE A 49 -3.72 4.90 -25.60
CA PHE A 49 -4.09 6.32 -25.68
C PHE A 49 -4.78 6.61 -27.00
N SER A 50 -5.99 7.16 -26.95
CA SER A 50 -6.70 7.61 -28.16
C SER A 50 -7.30 9.01 -28.01
N TYR A 51 -7.42 9.71 -29.14
CA TYR A 51 -8.01 11.03 -29.22
C TYR A 51 -8.57 11.29 -30.62
N TYR A 52 -9.59 12.14 -30.70
CA TYR A 52 -10.10 12.61 -31.99
C TYR A 52 -9.36 13.87 -32.41
N SER A 53 -9.22 14.08 -33.72
CA SER A 53 -8.80 15.36 -34.28
C SER A 53 -9.71 15.75 -35.44
N LEU A 54 -9.87 17.05 -35.67
CA LEU A 54 -10.40 17.56 -36.93
C LEU A 54 -9.51 17.11 -38.11
N LEU A 55 -10.02 17.25 -39.33
CA LEU A 55 -9.32 16.82 -40.55
C LEU A 55 -8.03 17.61 -40.83
N ASP A 56 -7.87 18.79 -40.24
CA ASP A 56 -6.65 19.61 -40.27
C ASP A 56 -5.65 19.25 -39.15
N GLY A 57 -5.98 18.30 -38.28
CA GLY A 57 -5.13 17.83 -37.18
C GLY A 57 -5.39 18.51 -35.83
N THR A 58 -6.31 19.48 -35.73
CA THR A 58 -6.64 20.11 -34.44
C THR A 58 -7.25 19.09 -33.46
N PRO A 59 -6.69 18.92 -32.25
CA PRO A 59 -7.11 17.85 -31.35
C PRO A 59 -8.39 18.17 -30.56
N LEU A 60 -9.14 17.11 -30.28
CA LEU A 60 -10.40 17.12 -29.55
C LEU A 60 -10.32 16.25 -28.30
N LYS A 61 -11.01 16.68 -27.24
CA LYS A 61 -11.22 15.91 -26.01
C LYS A 61 -12.72 15.71 -25.79
N LYS A 62 -13.11 14.55 -25.25
CA LYS A 62 -14.49 14.29 -24.86
C LYS A 62 -14.75 14.91 -23.49
N SER A 63 -15.82 15.67 -23.35
CA SER A 63 -16.29 16.26 -22.10
C SER A 63 -17.30 15.32 -21.41
N ASP A 64 -17.60 15.56 -20.13
CA ASP A 64 -18.42 14.67 -19.28
C ASP A 64 -19.87 14.46 -19.78
N ASN A 65 -20.38 15.41 -20.57
CA ASN A 65 -21.70 15.33 -21.19
C ASN A 65 -21.73 14.54 -22.52
N GLY A 66 -20.61 13.90 -22.89
CA GLY A 66 -20.49 13.10 -24.10
C GLY A 66 -20.19 13.87 -25.39
N LYS A 67 -20.09 15.21 -25.34
CA LYS A 67 -19.69 16.07 -26.47
C LYS A 67 -18.17 16.30 -26.49
N TYR A 68 -17.68 17.01 -27.51
CA TYR A 68 -16.25 17.22 -27.72
C TYR A 68 -15.85 18.70 -27.62
N GLU A 69 -14.67 18.96 -27.04
CA GLU A 69 -14.05 20.28 -26.92
C GLU A 69 -12.74 20.32 -27.71
N ILE A 70 -12.46 21.44 -28.38
CA ILE A 70 -11.16 21.70 -29.01
C ILE A 70 -10.14 21.98 -27.91
N ILE A 71 -8.99 21.30 -27.96
CA ILE A 71 -7.90 21.48 -27.00
C ILE A 71 -6.62 21.93 -27.70
N SER A 72 -5.67 22.53 -26.97
CA SER A 72 -4.36 22.88 -27.53
C SER A 72 -3.49 21.64 -27.72
N THR A 73 -2.48 21.77 -28.58
CA THR A 73 -1.44 20.74 -28.75
C THR A 73 -0.66 20.53 -27.44
N GLU A 74 -0.42 21.57 -26.62
CA GLU A 74 0.22 21.38 -25.31
C GLU A 74 -0.66 20.54 -24.38
N THR A 75 -1.97 20.79 -24.34
CA THR A 75 -2.90 19.98 -23.53
C THR A 75 -2.94 18.53 -24.00
N LEU A 76 -2.91 18.29 -25.31
CA LEU A 76 -2.80 16.92 -25.85
C LEU A 76 -1.48 16.27 -25.45
N ASN A 77 -0.36 17.00 -25.55
CA ASN A 77 0.95 16.49 -25.18
C ASN A 77 1.08 16.23 -23.69
N ALA A 78 0.49 17.07 -22.83
CA ALA A 78 0.38 16.84 -21.40
C ALA A 78 -0.43 15.56 -21.12
N ARG A 79 -1.58 15.36 -21.78
CA ARG A 79 -2.36 14.12 -21.66
C ARG A 79 -1.58 12.88 -22.14
N LYS A 80 -0.84 13.00 -23.25
CA LYS A 80 0.07 11.94 -23.72
C LYS A 80 1.16 11.66 -22.70
N ALA A 81 1.78 12.70 -22.13
CA ALA A 81 2.81 12.55 -21.11
C ALA A 81 2.27 11.93 -19.83
N THR A 82 1.08 12.32 -19.37
CA THR A 82 0.39 11.69 -18.24
C THR A 82 0.18 10.20 -18.51
N VAL A 83 -0.40 9.85 -19.66
CA VAL A 83 -0.66 8.43 -19.99
C VAL A 83 0.64 7.65 -20.22
N ILE A 84 1.65 8.24 -20.87
CA ILE A 84 2.98 7.64 -21.02
C ILE A 84 3.67 7.46 -19.66
N ASN A 85 3.49 8.40 -18.72
CA ASN A 85 4.05 8.30 -17.38
C ASN A 85 3.29 7.25 -16.55
N THR A 86 1.96 7.16 -16.68
CA THR A 86 1.14 6.07 -16.12
C THR A 86 1.53 4.71 -16.71
N LEU A 87 1.87 4.65 -18.00
CA LEU A 87 2.33 3.43 -18.70
C LEU A 87 3.81 3.09 -18.45
N LYS A 88 4.59 4.03 -17.89
CA LYS A 88 6.02 3.85 -17.57
C LYS A 88 6.26 3.39 -16.12
N THR A 89 5.22 3.31 -15.29
CA THR A 89 5.29 2.79 -13.93
C THR A 89 4.42 1.54 -13.87
N ARG A 90 4.99 0.40 -14.25
CA ARG A 90 4.18 -0.70 -14.78
C ARG A 90 3.32 -1.46 -13.76
N ALA A 91 3.45 -1.29 -12.45
CA ALA A 91 2.34 -1.61 -11.54
C ALA A 91 1.43 -0.39 -11.38
N SER A 92 0.40 -0.26 -12.23
CA SER A 92 -0.50 0.90 -12.23
C SER A 92 -1.64 0.83 -11.18
N GLY A 93 -1.64 -0.20 -10.33
CA GLY A 93 -2.66 -0.44 -9.31
C GLY A 93 -2.84 -1.91 -8.96
N ILE A 94 -3.80 -2.19 -8.09
CA ILE A 94 -4.30 -3.55 -7.82
C ILE A 94 -4.97 -4.11 -9.09
N GLY A 95 -4.70 -5.37 -9.39
CA GLY A 95 -5.22 -6.04 -10.57
C GLY A 95 -6.69 -6.45 -10.49
N SER A 96 -7.27 -6.76 -11.63
CA SER A 96 -8.67 -7.22 -11.71
C SER A 96 -8.72 -8.75 -11.80
N ILE A 97 -9.47 -9.39 -10.91
CA ILE A 97 -9.69 -10.84 -10.89
C ILE A 97 -11.18 -11.17 -10.76
N ARG A 98 -11.53 -12.45 -10.87
CA ARG A 98 -12.89 -12.93 -10.61
C ARG A 98 -12.86 -14.10 -9.63
N PRO A 99 -13.60 -14.04 -8.50
CA PRO A 99 -14.40 -12.91 -8.00
C PRO A 99 -13.53 -11.68 -7.71
N ALA A 100 -14.10 -10.47 -7.84
CA ALA A 100 -13.37 -9.22 -7.64
C ALA A 100 -12.75 -9.13 -6.24
N TYR A 101 -11.67 -8.35 -6.09
CA TYR A 101 -11.15 -7.98 -4.76
C TYR A 101 -12.18 -7.12 -4.03
N PHE A 102 -12.14 -7.14 -2.69
CA PHE A 102 -12.95 -6.24 -1.89
C PHE A 102 -12.59 -4.79 -2.24
N PRO A 103 -13.57 -3.87 -2.40
CA PRO A 103 -13.27 -2.51 -2.78
C PRO A 103 -12.38 -1.83 -1.73
N HIS A 104 -11.34 -1.13 -2.19
CA HIS A 104 -10.41 -0.40 -1.35
C HIS A 104 -10.62 1.12 -1.42
N THR A 105 -11.80 1.57 -1.85
CA THR A 105 -12.20 2.99 -1.87
C THR A 105 -13.67 3.14 -1.50
N GLY A 106 -14.08 4.33 -1.06
CA GLY A 106 -15.44 4.60 -0.62
C GLY A 106 -15.76 3.94 0.72
N SER A 107 -17.02 3.53 0.90
CA SER A 107 -17.50 2.91 2.14
C SER A 107 -18.22 1.58 1.88
N PRO A 108 -17.52 0.58 1.31
CA PRO A 108 -18.11 -0.72 1.03
C PRO A 108 -18.44 -1.46 2.34
N LYS A 109 -19.36 -2.42 2.23
CA LYS A 109 -19.83 -3.22 3.36
C LYS A 109 -19.25 -4.62 3.33
N ALA A 110 -18.68 -5.06 4.42
CA ALA A 110 -18.28 -6.44 4.66
C ALA A 110 -19.24 -7.09 5.66
N LEU A 111 -19.66 -8.33 5.36
CA LEU A 111 -20.40 -9.15 6.31
C LEU A 111 -19.41 -9.83 7.26
N VAL A 112 -19.58 -9.66 8.56
CA VAL A 112 -18.79 -10.35 9.59
C VAL A 112 -19.68 -11.31 10.37
N ILE A 113 -19.35 -12.59 10.37
CA ILE A 113 -20.09 -13.62 11.12
C ILE A 113 -19.22 -14.11 12.28
N LEU A 114 -19.74 -13.95 13.50
CA LEU A 114 -19.11 -14.46 14.71
C LEU A 114 -19.42 -15.94 14.88
N VAL A 115 -18.41 -16.77 15.09
CA VAL A 115 -18.52 -18.23 15.15
C VAL A 115 -18.07 -18.79 16.50
N ASP A 116 -19.02 -19.44 17.17
CA ASP A 116 -18.73 -20.34 18.27
C ASP A 116 -18.54 -21.77 17.76
N PHE A 117 -17.67 -22.52 18.42
CA PHE A 117 -17.58 -23.97 18.24
C PHE A 117 -18.46 -24.70 19.24
N LYS A 118 -18.58 -26.03 19.08
CA LYS A 118 -19.32 -26.86 20.03
C LYS A 118 -18.70 -26.84 21.44
N ASP A 119 -17.38 -26.75 21.52
CA ASP A 119 -16.57 -26.84 22.75
C ASP A 119 -15.88 -25.54 23.15
N VAL A 120 -15.71 -24.59 22.22
CA VAL A 120 -15.10 -23.28 22.47
C VAL A 120 -16.13 -22.19 22.19
N LYS A 121 -16.29 -21.29 23.16
CA LYS A 121 -17.21 -20.14 23.12
C LYS A 121 -16.44 -18.85 23.28
N PHE A 122 -16.97 -17.75 22.73
CA PHE A 122 -16.42 -16.42 22.97
C PHE A 122 -16.24 -16.16 24.47
N LYS A 123 -15.13 -15.53 24.83
CA LYS A 123 -14.87 -15.03 26.19
C LYS A 123 -15.53 -13.68 26.43
N SER A 124 -15.73 -12.90 25.37
CA SER A 124 -16.64 -11.75 25.40
C SER A 124 -18.05 -12.19 25.79
N SER A 125 -18.64 -11.45 26.73
CA SER A 125 -20.02 -11.62 27.20
C SER A 125 -21.05 -11.06 26.23
N ASP A 126 -20.67 -10.07 25.41
CA ASP A 126 -21.45 -9.54 24.29
C ASP A 126 -20.58 -9.44 23.02
N PRO A 127 -20.34 -10.57 22.31
CA PRO A 127 -19.43 -10.61 21.18
C PRO A 127 -19.79 -9.63 20.06
N VAL A 128 -21.08 -9.35 19.86
CA VAL A 128 -21.52 -8.40 18.83
C VAL A 128 -21.13 -6.98 19.22
N ALA A 129 -21.38 -6.56 20.47
CA ALA A 129 -20.97 -5.24 20.92
C ALA A 129 -19.44 -5.09 20.93
N THR A 130 -18.72 -6.13 21.37
CA THR A 130 -17.26 -6.18 21.38
C THR A 130 -16.66 -6.03 19.99
N PHE A 131 -17.08 -6.85 19.03
CA PHE A 131 -16.54 -6.76 17.66
C PHE A 131 -17.08 -5.57 16.87
N ASN A 132 -18.25 -5.03 17.24
CA ASN A 132 -18.67 -3.74 16.70
C ASN A 132 -17.76 -2.60 17.18
N HIS A 133 -17.30 -2.64 18.42
CA HIS A 133 -16.32 -1.66 18.91
C HIS A 133 -14.96 -1.85 18.20
N TYR A 134 -14.42 -3.06 18.22
CA TYR A 134 -13.15 -3.43 17.57
C TYR A 134 -13.10 -3.08 16.07
N LEU A 135 -14.20 -3.28 15.33
CA LEU A 135 -14.23 -3.04 13.88
C LEU A 135 -14.68 -1.63 13.49
N ASN A 136 -15.69 -1.07 14.17
CA ASN A 136 -16.42 0.12 13.70
C ASN A 136 -16.31 1.35 14.61
N ALA A 137 -15.74 1.28 15.81
CA ALA A 137 -15.74 2.43 16.72
C ALA A 137 -14.94 3.62 16.17
N ASP A 138 -15.43 4.84 16.40
CA ASP A 138 -14.62 6.05 16.23
C ASP A 138 -13.65 6.20 17.41
N PHE A 139 -12.53 6.91 17.23
CA PHE A 139 -11.59 7.20 18.31
C PHE A 139 -12.30 7.79 19.55
N GLY A 140 -11.90 7.32 20.73
CA GLY A 140 -12.45 7.76 22.02
C GLY A 140 -13.81 7.15 22.37
N THR A 141 -14.39 6.29 21.53
CA THR A 141 -15.57 5.50 21.91
C THR A 141 -15.22 4.56 23.06
N PRO A 142 -15.91 4.63 24.22
CA PRO A 142 -15.61 3.74 25.35
C PRO A 142 -15.85 2.27 24.99
N VAL A 143 -15.03 1.38 25.55
CA VAL A 143 -15.27 -0.06 25.45
C VAL A 143 -16.62 -0.44 26.04
N PRO A 144 -17.30 -1.48 25.53
CA PRO A 144 -18.51 -2.00 26.16
C PRO A 144 -18.21 -2.42 27.60
N SER A 145 -18.89 -1.79 28.57
CA SER A 145 -18.59 -1.97 30.00
C SER A 145 -18.64 -3.42 30.48
N GLN A 146 -19.49 -4.23 29.86
CA GLN A 146 -19.64 -5.66 30.13
C GLN A 146 -18.42 -6.50 29.70
N ASP A 147 -17.62 -5.99 28.75
CA ASP A 147 -16.46 -6.67 28.17
C ASP A 147 -15.14 -5.95 28.47
N ALA A 148 -15.15 -5.01 29.42
CA ALA A 148 -13.95 -4.32 29.85
C ALA A 148 -12.83 -5.30 30.30
N SER A 149 -13.17 -6.49 30.80
CA SER A 149 -12.18 -7.50 31.20
C SER A 149 -11.43 -8.14 30.02
N VAL A 150 -12.03 -8.21 28.83
CA VAL A 150 -11.35 -8.78 27.64
C VAL A 150 -10.59 -7.71 26.83
N PHE A 151 -10.87 -6.42 27.05
CA PHE A 151 -10.12 -5.28 26.48
C PHE A 151 -9.06 -4.69 27.43
N ASN A 152 -8.92 -5.21 28.66
CA ASN A 152 -8.05 -4.68 29.74
C ASN A 152 -8.43 -3.27 30.27
N GLN A 153 -9.73 -2.93 30.36
CA GLN A 153 -10.32 -1.66 30.85
C GLN A 153 -9.97 -0.37 30.07
N GLU A 154 -8.84 -0.30 29.37
CA GLU A 154 -8.38 0.93 28.70
C GLU A 154 -8.44 0.91 27.16
N ASP A 155 -8.96 -0.16 26.54
CA ASP A 155 -8.76 -0.46 25.11
C ASP A 155 -7.30 -0.29 24.67
N VAL A 156 -6.59 -1.40 24.59
CA VAL A 156 -5.19 -1.35 24.20
C VAL A 156 -4.98 -1.08 22.70
N ASN A 157 -6.02 -1.21 21.85
CA ASN A 157 -5.91 -0.85 20.44
C ASN A 157 -5.76 0.67 20.29
N TYR A 158 -4.85 1.11 19.42
CA TYR A 158 -4.71 2.53 19.13
C TYR A 158 -5.99 3.11 18.52
N GLY A 159 -6.69 2.32 17.68
CA GLY A 159 -8.00 2.62 17.11
C GLY A 159 -8.67 1.36 16.55
N SER A 160 -9.92 1.48 16.09
CA SER A 160 -10.63 0.38 15.43
C SER A 160 -10.07 0.10 14.03
N VAL A 161 -10.44 -1.05 13.46
CA VAL A 161 -10.11 -1.40 12.07
C VAL A 161 -10.58 -0.32 11.08
N LYS A 162 -11.80 0.20 11.26
CA LYS A 162 -12.33 1.30 10.43
C LYS A 162 -11.45 2.54 10.52
N GLU A 163 -11.05 2.96 11.73
CA GLU A 163 -10.20 4.14 11.90
C GLU A 163 -8.80 3.92 11.31
N TYR A 164 -8.21 2.72 11.45
CA TYR A 164 -6.94 2.39 10.80
C TYR A 164 -6.99 2.63 9.29
N PHE A 165 -7.97 2.06 8.60
CA PHE A 165 -8.10 2.20 7.14
C PHE A 165 -8.47 3.63 6.72
N LYS A 166 -9.30 4.32 7.50
CA LYS A 166 -9.69 5.70 7.25
C LYS A 166 -8.50 6.66 7.39
N GLU A 167 -7.72 6.56 8.46
CA GLU A 167 -6.50 7.35 8.66
C GLU A 167 -5.46 7.02 7.58
N CYS A 168 -5.19 5.73 7.32
CA CYS A 168 -4.23 5.33 6.29
C CYS A 168 -4.60 5.83 4.89
N SER A 169 -5.89 5.90 4.55
CA SER A 169 -6.38 6.33 3.24
C SER A 169 -6.70 7.84 3.15
N MET A 170 -6.45 8.62 4.21
CA MET A 170 -6.86 10.04 4.30
C MET A 170 -8.37 10.22 4.05
N GLY A 171 -9.18 9.28 4.54
CA GLY A 171 -10.65 9.26 4.40
C GLY A 171 -11.18 8.78 3.06
N GLN A 172 -10.33 8.33 2.13
CA GLN A 172 -10.78 7.80 0.83
C GLN A 172 -11.35 6.39 0.91
N PHE A 173 -11.07 5.67 2.00
CA PHE A 173 -11.58 4.35 2.27
C PHE A 173 -12.04 4.26 3.73
N THR A 174 -13.31 3.91 3.93
CA THR A 174 -13.91 3.78 5.26
C THR A 174 -14.84 2.56 5.24
N PRO A 175 -14.30 1.35 5.40
CA PRO A 175 -15.08 0.12 5.34
C PRO A 175 -16.13 0.09 6.45
N GLN A 176 -17.25 -0.57 6.17
CA GLN A 176 -18.35 -0.78 7.11
C GLN A 176 -18.49 -2.27 7.39
N PHE A 177 -18.51 -2.66 8.66
CA PHE A 177 -18.63 -4.06 9.05
C PHE A 177 -20.00 -4.31 9.66
N ASP A 178 -20.81 -5.17 9.04
CA ASP A 178 -22.07 -5.63 9.63
C ASP A 178 -21.81 -6.94 10.40
N ILE A 179 -21.90 -6.88 11.73
CA ILE A 179 -21.59 -8.02 12.60
C ILE A 179 -22.87 -8.80 12.93
N VAL A 180 -22.83 -10.12 12.71
CA VAL A 180 -23.93 -11.03 13.06
C VAL A 180 -23.43 -12.27 13.79
N GLY A 181 -24.28 -12.84 14.66
CA GLY A 181 -23.96 -14.00 15.48
C GLY A 181 -23.94 -13.66 16.97
N PRO A 182 -23.18 -14.41 17.80
CA PRO A 182 -22.44 -15.61 17.42
C PRO A 182 -23.38 -16.75 16.97
N VAL A 183 -22.93 -17.55 16.01
CA VAL A 183 -23.58 -18.81 15.62
C VAL A 183 -22.71 -19.98 16.04
N THR A 184 -23.31 -21.03 16.59
CA THR A 184 -22.57 -22.24 16.94
C THR A 184 -22.53 -23.22 15.78
N VAL A 185 -21.35 -23.53 15.27
CA VAL A 185 -21.11 -24.57 14.26
C VAL A 185 -21.15 -25.98 14.87
N SER A 186 -21.33 -27.00 14.02
CA SER A 186 -21.74 -28.34 14.44
C SER A 186 -20.64 -29.15 15.15
N GLN A 187 -19.37 -28.95 14.78
CA GLN A 187 -18.22 -29.64 15.31
C GLN A 187 -17.41 -28.82 16.34
N LYS A 188 -16.44 -29.50 16.95
CA LYS A 188 -15.46 -28.92 17.87
C LYS A 188 -14.44 -28.06 17.11
N SER A 189 -13.79 -27.11 17.78
CA SER A 189 -12.76 -26.24 17.18
C SER A 189 -11.68 -27.05 16.45
N ALA A 190 -11.16 -28.09 17.11
CA ALA A 190 -10.11 -28.97 16.57
C ALA A 190 -10.51 -29.67 15.26
N TYR A 191 -11.80 -29.90 15.01
CA TYR A 191 -12.22 -30.50 13.73
C TYR A 191 -11.99 -29.54 12.56
N TYR A 192 -12.23 -28.25 12.78
CA TYR A 192 -12.11 -27.23 11.74
C TYR A 192 -10.66 -26.80 11.52
N GLY A 193 -9.87 -26.72 12.59
CA GLY A 193 -8.44 -26.42 12.57
C GLY A 193 -7.52 -27.61 12.25
N ALA A 194 -8.05 -28.83 12.15
CA ALA A 194 -7.20 -29.99 11.86
C ALA A 194 -6.48 -29.86 10.50
N ASP A 195 -5.17 -30.01 10.52
CA ASP A 195 -4.34 -30.07 9.30
C ASP A 195 -4.68 -31.28 8.39
N ASP A 196 -4.60 -31.07 7.08
CA ASP A 196 -4.72 -32.15 6.11
C ASP A 196 -3.40 -32.89 5.92
N LYS A 197 -3.25 -33.99 6.67
CA LYS A 197 -2.08 -34.88 6.62
C LYS A 197 -1.80 -35.51 5.25
N ASN A 198 -2.70 -35.37 4.27
CA ASN A 198 -2.53 -35.90 2.91
C ASN A 198 -2.08 -34.85 1.89
N VAL A 199 -1.98 -33.58 2.28
CA VAL A 199 -1.54 -32.47 1.44
C VAL A 199 -0.29 -31.86 2.07
N GLN A 200 0.78 -31.71 1.30
CA GLN A 200 1.98 -31.04 1.77
C GLN A 200 1.62 -29.59 2.15
N ASN A 201 1.86 -29.21 3.41
CA ASN A 201 1.45 -27.93 4.00
C ASN A 201 -0.07 -27.67 3.98
N GLY A 202 -0.89 -28.74 3.92
CA GLY A 202 -2.35 -28.60 4.01
C GLY A 202 -2.76 -28.27 5.44
N THR A 203 -3.15 -27.03 5.70
CA THR A 203 -3.68 -26.60 7.01
C THR A 203 -5.19 -26.43 6.99
N ASP A 204 -5.82 -26.54 8.17
CA ASP A 204 -7.25 -26.25 8.40
C ASP A 204 -8.23 -26.95 7.44
N LYS A 205 -8.09 -28.25 7.24
CA LYS A 205 -8.81 -29.02 6.22
C LYS A 205 -10.31 -28.69 6.10
N ASN A 206 -10.97 -28.41 7.21
CA ASN A 206 -12.42 -28.27 7.28
C ASN A 206 -12.90 -26.82 7.49
N PHE A 207 -12.04 -25.78 7.39
CA PHE A 207 -12.46 -24.37 7.52
C PHE A 207 -13.58 -24.01 6.53
N LYS A 208 -13.57 -24.61 5.32
CA LYS A 208 -14.59 -24.36 4.30
C LYS A 208 -15.98 -24.78 4.77
N GLN A 209 -16.08 -25.92 5.46
CA GLN A 209 -17.33 -26.38 6.04
C GLN A 209 -17.79 -25.41 7.13
N MET A 210 -16.88 -24.90 7.97
CA MET A 210 -17.21 -23.91 9.00
C MET A 210 -17.86 -22.65 8.39
N ILE A 211 -17.25 -22.08 7.35
CA ILE A 211 -17.78 -20.90 6.64
C ILE A 211 -19.17 -21.20 6.06
N CYS A 212 -19.35 -22.37 5.44
CA CYS A 212 -20.63 -22.78 4.88
C CYS A 212 -21.71 -22.92 5.97
N GLU A 213 -21.40 -23.54 7.09
CA GLU A 213 -22.32 -23.67 8.22
C GLU A 213 -22.68 -22.31 8.83
N ALA A 214 -21.69 -21.45 9.02
CA ALA A 214 -21.89 -20.11 9.56
C ALA A 214 -22.83 -19.27 8.67
N CYS A 215 -22.57 -19.25 7.35
CA CYS A 215 -23.42 -18.56 6.39
C CYS A 215 -24.86 -19.09 6.38
N ASN A 216 -25.04 -20.43 6.37
CA ASN A 216 -26.39 -21.03 6.42
C ASN A 216 -27.16 -20.64 7.70
N LYS A 217 -26.48 -20.56 8.85
CA LYS A 217 -27.11 -20.22 10.14
C LYS A 217 -27.56 -18.75 10.25
N VAL A 218 -27.02 -17.87 9.40
CA VAL A 218 -27.42 -16.45 9.35
C VAL A 218 -28.31 -16.14 8.14
N ALA A 219 -28.48 -17.05 7.18
CA ALA A 219 -29.15 -16.81 5.91
C ALA A 219 -30.60 -16.29 6.01
N ASP A 220 -31.34 -16.69 7.04
CA ASP A 220 -32.71 -16.19 7.26
C ASP A 220 -32.75 -14.82 7.98
N LYS A 221 -31.61 -14.33 8.46
CA LYS A 221 -31.48 -13.09 9.26
C LYS A 221 -30.88 -11.94 8.45
N ILE A 222 -30.16 -12.26 7.38
CA ILE A 222 -29.45 -11.27 6.55
C ILE A 222 -29.79 -11.45 5.08
N ASP A 223 -29.65 -10.38 4.33
CA ASP A 223 -29.77 -10.39 2.87
C ASP A 223 -28.38 -10.26 2.27
N PHE A 224 -27.84 -11.36 1.76
CA PHE A 224 -26.47 -11.41 1.22
C PHE A 224 -26.28 -10.50 0.00
N SER A 225 -27.36 -10.14 -0.72
CA SER A 225 -27.27 -9.25 -1.88
C SER A 225 -26.90 -7.80 -1.52
N LYS A 226 -26.93 -7.44 -0.22
CA LYS A 226 -26.48 -6.13 0.27
C LYS A 226 -24.96 -5.99 0.31
N TYR A 227 -24.23 -7.08 0.14
CA TYR A 227 -22.77 -7.15 0.16
C TYR A 227 -22.22 -7.49 -1.23
N ASP A 228 -22.92 -7.10 -2.30
CA ASP A 228 -22.54 -7.24 -3.72
C ASP A 228 -22.50 -5.81 -4.29
N SER A 229 -21.45 -5.05 -3.95
CA SER A 229 -21.40 -3.61 -4.22
C SER A 229 -21.18 -3.30 -5.71
N ASP A 230 -20.56 -4.21 -6.45
CA ASP A 230 -20.27 -4.06 -7.88
C ASP A 230 -21.29 -4.74 -8.80
N GLY A 231 -22.20 -5.54 -8.25
CA GLY A 231 -23.29 -6.20 -8.96
C GLY A 231 -22.86 -7.44 -9.74
N ASP A 232 -21.66 -7.99 -9.49
CA ASP A 232 -21.09 -9.13 -10.20
C ASP A 232 -21.69 -10.50 -9.80
N LYS A 233 -22.62 -10.48 -8.84
CA LYS A 233 -23.30 -11.65 -8.24
C LYS A 233 -22.41 -12.48 -7.34
N PHE A 234 -21.33 -11.92 -6.84
CA PHE A 234 -20.59 -12.44 -5.71
C PHE A 234 -20.82 -11.55 -4.49
N VAL A 235 -20.73 -12.17 -3.31
CA VAL A 235 -20.61 -11.42 -2.07
C VAL A 235 -19.18 -10.91 -2.01
N ASP A 236 -19.00 -9.59 -1.91
CA ASP A 236 -17.72 -8.88 -1.89
C ASP A 236 -16.78 -9.50 -0.85
N LEU A 237 -17.28 -9.77 0.35
CA LEU A 237 -16.53 -10.41 1.43
C LEU A 237 -17.44 -10.98 2.53
N VAL A 238 -17.22 -12.26 2.86
CA VAL A 238 -17.68 -12.86 4.13
C VAL A 238 -16.48 -13.04 5.04
N TYR A 239 -16.45 -12.34 6.15
CA TYR A 239 -15.40 -12.45 7.15
C TYR A 239 -15.89 -13.25 8.35
N ILE A 240 -15.08 -14.20 8.83
CA ILE A 240 -15.37 -14.95 10.05
C ILE A 240 -14.45 -14.47 11.18
N ILE A 241 -15.05 -14.20 12.34
CA ILE A 241 -14.30 -14.12 13.59
C ILE A 241 -14.73 -15.31 14.45
N TYR A 242 -13.78 -16.16 14.85
CA TYR A 242 -14.07 -17.36 15.63
C TYR A 242 -13.60 -17.26 17.08
N ALA A 243 -14.35 -17.90 17.98
CA ALA A 243 -14.02 -17.96 19.40
C ALA A 243 -12.68 -18.67 19.66
N GLY A 244 -11.88 -18.14 20.59
CA GLY A 244 -10.61 -18.75 21.01
C GLY A 244 -9.35 -18.14 20.38
N TYR A 245 -8.28 -18.93 20.36
CA TYR A 245 -6.91 -18.52 20.01
C TYR A 245 -6.52 -18.96 18.60
N SER A 246 -5.48 -18.33 18.04
CA SER A 246 -4.94 -18.64 16.71
C SER A 246 -3.82 -19.68 16.75
N GLN A 247 -3.70 -20.51 15.70
CA GLN A 247 -2.52 -21.34 15.44
C GLN A 247 -1.26 -20.51 15.13
N SER A 248 -1.42 -19.30 14.61
CA SER A 248 -0.31 -18.41 14.21
C SER A 248 0.50 -17.86 15.40
N ILE A 249 0.02 -18.03 16.63
CA ILE A 249 0.74 -17.62 17.84
C ILE A 249 1.60 -18.77 18.35
N SER A 250 2.89 -18.50 18.52
CA SER A 250 3.87 -19.47 18.97
C SER A 250 3.44 -20.17 20.28
N GLY A 251 3.53 -21.51 20.28
CA GLY A 251 3.16 -22.36 21.41
C GLY A 251 1.70 -22.81 21.43
N ASN A 252 0.84 -22.30 20.54
CA ASN A 252 -0.53 -22.78 20.40
C ASN A 252 -0.61 -24.12 19.62
N SER A 253 -1.75 -24.80 19.77
CA SER A 253 -2.00 -26.11 19.15
C SER A 253 -2.11 -25.99 17.63
N ASP A 254 -1.61 -27.01 16.93
CA ASP A 254 -1.83 -27.25 15.50
C ASP A 254 -3.30 -27.52 15.13
N ASP A 255 -4.14 -27.90 16.10
CA ASP A 255 -5.58 -28.08 15.93
C ASP A 255 -6.38 -26.74 15.96
N TYR A 256 -5.71 -25.60 16.17
CA TYR A 256 -6.37 -24.29 16.07
C TYR A 256 -6.41 -23.82 14.62
N LEU A 257 -7.40 -22.98 14.29
CA LEU A 257 -7.45 -22.36 12.95
C LEU A 257 -6.30 -21.34 12.80
N TRP A 258 -5.72 -21.30 11.60
CA TRP A 258 -4.78 -20.28 11.19
C TRP A 258 -5.53 -19.14 10.48
N PRO A 259 -5.39 -17.88 10.92
CA PRO A 259 -5.98 -16.72 10.27
C PRO A 259 -5.54 -16.59 8.81
N LYS A 260 -6.50 -16.37 7.91
CA LYS A 260 -6.25 -16.36 6.46
C LYS A 260 -7.39 -15.73 5.70
N SER A 261 -7.10 -15.35 4.47
CA SER A 261 -8.06 -14.79 3.54
C SER A 261 -7.80 -15.27 2.12
N GLY A 262 -8.79 -15.12 1.25
CA GLY A 262 -8.65 -15.52 -0.14
C GLY A 262 -9.98 -15.80 -0.81
N THR A 263 -9.96 -16.71 -1.77
CA THR A 263 -11.14 -17.12 -2.53
C THR A 263 -11.25 -18.63 -2.57
N ASP A 264 -12.45 -19.16 -2.35
CA ASP A 264 -12.71 -20.59 -2.48
C ASP A 264 -14.09 -20.88 -3.09
N ASN A 265 -14.29 -22.15 -3.46
CA ASN A 265 -15.60 -22.67 -3.82
C ASN A 265 -16.29 -23.23 -2.57
N PHE A 266 -17.30 -22.51 -2.08
CA PHE A 266 -18.14 -22.97 -0.99
C PHE A 266 -19.37 -23.72 -1.51
N TYR A 267 -19.71 -24.85 -0.89
CA TYR A 267 -20.79 -25.74 -1.32
C TYR A 267 -21.83 -25.98 -0.23
N LYS A 268 -23.02 -26.44 -0.64
CA LYS A 268 -24.09 -26.84 0.30
C LYS A 268 -23.82 -28.22 0.90
N TYR A 269 -24.08 -28.33 2.19
CA TYR A 269 -24.00 -29.58 2.96
C TYR A 269 -25.40 -30.09 3.32
N ASP A 270 -25.54 -31.40 3.51
CA ASP A 270 -26.72 -32.03 4.08
C ASP A 270 -26.73 -31.93 5.61
N GLU A 271 -27.79 -32.45 6.24
CA GLU A 271 -27.97 -32.44 7.70
C GLU A 271 -26.88 -33.21 8.47
N ASN A 272 -26.14 -34.09 7.81
CA ASN A 272 -25.05 -34.88 8.39
C ASN A 272 -23.68 -34.22 8.16
N GLY A 273 -23.62 -33.02 7.57
CA GLY A 273 -22.38 -32.30 7.28
C GLY A 273 -21.63 -32.86 6.07
N LYS A 274 -22.32 -33.54 5.14
CA LYS A 274 -21.73 -34.03 3.89
C LYS A 274 -22.13 -33.13 2.71
N GLU A 275 -21.20 -32.83 1.82
CA GLU A 275 -21.49 -32.08 0.60
C GLU A 275 -22.61 -32.75 -0.23
N ILE A 276 -23.60 -31.97 -0.63
CA ILE A 276 -24.72 -32.45 -1.44
C ILE A 276 -24.19 -32.74 -2.86
N SER A 277 -24.52 -33.92 -3.39
CA SER A 277 -24.20 -34.30 -4.78
C SER A 277 -25.43 -34.19 -5.69
N PRO A 278 -25.33 -33.59 -6.90
CA PRO A 278 -24.16 -32.91 -7.44
C PRO A 278 -23.84 -31.64 -6.65
N LEU A 279 -22.56 -31.25 -6.61
CA LEU A 279 -22.08 -30.08 -5.87
C LEU A 279 -22.89 -28.83 -6.24
N LYS A 280 -23.39 -28.13 -5.22
CA LYS A 280 -24.16 -26.88 -5.38
C LYS A 280 -23.42 -25.78 -4.67
N TYR A 281 -23.05 -24.74 -5.41
CA TYR A 281 -22.44 -23.55 -4.83
C TYR A 281 -23.33 -22.92 -3.76
N LEU A 282 -22.67 -22.34 -2.77
CA LEU A 282 -23.32 -21.57 -1.73
C LEU A 282 -23.75 -20.22 -2.31
N ILE A 283 -25.06 -20.10 -2.55
CA ILE A 283 -25.70 -18.93 -3.13
C ILE A 283 -26.87 -18.53 -2.23
N PHE A 284 -26.88 -17.27 -1.80
CA PHE A 284 -27.94 -16.66 -0.99
C PHE A 284 -28.39 -15.37 -1.67
N ASN A 285 -29.69 -15.14 -1.72
CA ASN A 285 -30.27 -13.92 -2.32
C ASN A 285 -29.78 -13.62 -3.75
N GLY A 286 -29.37 -14.65 -4.51
CA GLY A 286 -28.83 -14.51 -5.87
C GLY A 286 -27.33 -14.20 -5.96
N CYS A 287 -26.64 -14.06 -4.82
CA CYS A 287 -25.19 -13.77 -4.76
C CYS A 287 -24.43 -15.00 -4.23
N ARG A 288 -23.28 -15.28 -4.84
CA ARG A 288 -22.43 -16.43 -4.51
C ARG A 288 -21.37 -16.02 -3.49
N VAL A 289 -21.19 -16.85 -2.45
CA VAL A 289 -20.10 -16.68 -1.49
C VAL A 289 -18.82 -17.29 -2.06
N CYS A 290 -17.74 -16.52 -2.12
CA CYS A 290 -16.43 -16.97 -2.59
C CYS A 290 -15.25 -16.32 -1.88
N ARG A 291 -15.22 -14.98 -1.77
CA ARG A 291 -14.15 -14.28 -1.05
C ARG A 291 -14.40 -14.35 0.45
N PHE A 292 -13.36 -14.67 1.20
CA PHE A 292 -13.45 -14.83 2.64
C PHE A 292 -12.24 -14.26 3.37
N GLY A 293 -12.44 -13.97 4.65
CA GLY A 293 -11.39 -13.74 5.65
C GLY A 293 -11.73 -14.49 6.94
N LEU A 294 -10.71 -14.77 7.75
CA LEU A 294 -10.82 -15.62 8.94
C LEU A 294 -9.84 -15.15 10.01
N ASN A 295 -10.33 -14.74 11.19
CA ASN A 295 -9.49 -14.37 12.34
C ASN A 295 -10.04 -14.87 13.69
N ASN A 296 -9.14 -14.98 14.67
CA ASN A 296 -9.43 -15.39 16.05
C ASN A 296 -9.93 -14.24 16.93
N GLU A 297 -10.65 -14.59 18.00
CA GLU A 297 -11.09 -13.68 19.05
C GLU A 297 -9.94 -13.17 19.92
N LEU A 298 -9.07 -14.07 20.40
CA LEU A 298 -8.17 -13.81 21.53
C LEU A 298 -6.71 -13.74 21.12
N ASN A 299 -5.98 -12.77 21.69
CA ASN A 299 -4.52 -12.70 21.61
C ASN A 299 -3.86 -13.75 22.52
N GLY A 300 -2.61 -14.11 22.21
CA GLY A 300 -1.79 -14.99 23.04
C GLY A 300 -2.20 -16.46 23.00
N SER A 301 -2.13 -17.12 24.15
CA SER A 301 -2.33 -18.57 24.29
C SER A 301 -3.35 -18.93 25.37
N PRO A 302 -3.90 -20.17 25.39
CA PRO A 302 -4.76 -20.66 26.48
C PRO A 302 -4.17 -20.55 27.89
N ASP A 303 -2.84 -20.49 28.00
CA ASP A 303 -2.12 -20.33 29.28
C ASP A 303 -1.99 -18.87 29.73
N SER A 304 -2.49 -17.92 28.93
CA SER A 304 -2.47 -16.50 29.27
C SER A 304 -3.28 -16.23 30.53
N LYS A 305 -2.71 -15.46 31.48
CA LYS A 305 -3.33 -15.14 32.78
C LYS A 305 -4.70 -14.47 32.65
N THR A 306 -4.85 -13.61 31.65
CA THR A 306 -6.10 -12.91 31.34
C THR A 306 -6.34 -13.00 29.83
N PRO A 307 -7.44 -13.61 29.38
CA PRO A 307 -7.83 -13.56 27.97
C PRO A 307 -7.99 -12.10 27.53
N SER A 308 -7.29 -11.72 26.47
CA SER A 308 -7.40 -10.39 25.85
C SER A 308 -7.85 -10.54 24.41
N ILE A 309 -8.68 -9.63 23.92
CA ILE A 309 -9.05 -9.57 22.50
C ILE A 309 -7.79 -9.44 21.65
N ASN A 310 -7.76 -10.12 20.50
CA ASN A 310 -6.67 -10.02 19.55
C ASN A 310 -6.44 -8.57 19.11
N GLY A 311 -5.19 -8.17 18.86
CA GLY A 311 -4.92 -6.84 18.29
C GLY A 311 -5.54 -6.68 16.89
N ILE A 312 -5.77 -5.44 16.45
CA ILE A 312 -6.31 -5.18 15.10
C ILE A 312 -5.36 -5.52 13.94
N GLY A 313 -4.06 -5.65 14.20
CA GLY A 313 -3.03 -5.81 13.18
C GLY A 313 -3.23 -7.03 12.28
N LEU A 314 -3.40 -8.22 12.86
CA LEU A 314 -3.64 -9.44 12.10
C LEU A 314 -4.95 -9.39 11.30
N PHE A 315 -6.00 -8.73 11.81
CA PHE A 315 -7.22 -8.50 11.04
C PHE A 315 -6.93 -7.56 9.86
N CYS A 316 -6.18 -6.49 10.09
CA CYS A 316 -5.84 -5.52 9.06
C CYS A 316 -5.00 -6.14 7.95
N HIS A 317 -4.02 -6.99 8.28
CA HIS A 317 -3.22 -7.75 7.30
C HIS A 317 -4.11 -8.65 6.43
N GLU A 318 -4.91 -9.52 7.06
CA GLU A 318 -5.80 -10.42 6.33
C GLU A 318 -6.87 -9.69 5.53
N PHE A 319 -7.39 -8.58 6.05
CA PHE A 319 -8.33 -7.75 5.30
C PHE A 319 -7.67 -7.08 4.09
N SER A 320 -6.38 -6.74 4.18
CA SER A 320 -5.61 -6.14 3.09
C SER A 320 -5.40 -7.09 1.90
N HIS A 321 -5.26 -8.39 2.18
CA HIS A 321 -5.28 -9.44 1.14
C HIS A 321 -6.61 -9.51 0.40
N THR A 322 -7.74 -9.30 1.11
CA THR A 322 -9.06 -9.27 0.44
C THR A 322 -9.15 -8.14 -0.59
N MET A 323 -8.41 -7.05 -0.37
CA MET A 323 -8.25 -5.90 -1.27
C MET A 323 -7.16 -6.09 -2.34
N GLY A 324 -6.46 -7.23 -2.34
CA GLY A 324 -5.54 -7.62 -3.41
C GLY A 324 -4.05 -7.37 -3.14
N LEU A 325 -3.66 -6.96 -1.94
CA LEU A 325 -2.23 -6.85 -1.59
C LEU A 325 -1.62 -8.23 -1.34
N PRO A 326 -0.41 -8.49 -1.88
CA PRO A 326 0.36 -9.68 -1.54
C PRO A 326 1.11 -9.51 -0.23
N ASP A 327 1.59 -10.64 0.29
CA ASP A 327 2.63 -10.67 1.31
C ASP A 327 3.91 -10.01 0.81
N HIS A 328 4.54 -9.19 1.64
CA HIS A 328 5.83 -8.57 1.39
C HIS A 328 6.99 -9.28 2.10
N TYR A 329 6.74 -10.29 2.94
CA TYR A 329 7.80 -11.16 3.44
C TYR A 329 8.19 -12.24 2.42
N ASP A 330 9.34 -12.88 2.63
CA ASP A 330 9.71 -14.11 1.93
C ASP A 330 8.84 -15.28 2.42
N THR A 331 7.78 -15.57 1.68
CA THR A 331 6.80 -16.65 1.98
C THR A 331 7.39 -18.06 1.92
N GLU A 332 8.64 -18.21 1.45
CA GLU A 332 9.39 -19.46 1.48
C GLU A 332 10.40 -19.52 2.64
N TYR A 333 10.45 -18.49 3.50
CA TYR A 333 11.21 -18.44 4.75
C TYR A 333 12.69 -18.84 4.60
N LYS A 334 13.38 -18.26 3.62
CA LYS A 334 14.78 -18.60 3.32
C LYS A 334 15.79 -17.91 4.24
N ASN A 335 15.31 -17.12 5.20
CA ASN A 335 16.11 -16.45 6.23
C ASN A 335 17.19 -15.52 5.66
N ALA A 336 16.94 -14.91 4.48
CA ALA A 336 17.85 -13.97 3.87
C ALA A 336 17.65 -12.56 4.46
N ASP A 337 18.76 -11.92 4.83
CA ASP A 337 18.78 -10.49 5.16
C ASP A 337 18.63 -9.65 3.89
N ASN A 338 18.26 -8.37 4.04
CA ASN A 338 17.97 -7.44 2.95
C ASN A 338 16.85 -7.91 2.02
N GLN A 339 15.99 -8.81 2.50
CA GLN A 339 14.96 -9.45 1.69
C GLN A 339 13.58 -8.83 1.89
N SER A 340 13.15 -8.64 3.12
CA SER A 340 11.80 -8.20 3.47
C SER A 340 11.84 -6.85 4.20
N PRO A 341 10.74 -6.08 4.19
CA PRO A 341 10.67 -4.80 4.92
C PRO A 341 10.45 -4.94 6.44
N GLU A 342 10.24 -6.14 6.98
CA GLU A 342 10.09 -6.41 8.42
C GLU A 342 8.95 -5.56 9.04
N PHE A 343 9.16 -4.96 10.21
CA PHE A 343 8.14 -4.15 10.90
C PHE A 343 7.74 -2.85 10.19
N TRP A 344 8.40 -2.49 9.07
CA TRP A 344 8.09 -1.29 8.30
C TRP A 344 6.85 -1.44 7.42
N ASP A 345 6.29 -2.64 7.29
CA ASP A 345 5.14 -2.91 6.45
C ASP A 345 4.07 -3.75 7.16
N LEU A 346 2.80 -3.37 7.01
CA LEU A 346 1.67 -4.19 7.46
C LEU A 346 1.67 -5.55 6.78
N MET A 347 2.05 -5.63 5.51
CA MET A 347 2.07 -6.88 4.73
C MET A 347 3.30 -7.75 5.02
N ASP A 348 3.98 -7.48 6.13
CA ASP A 348 5.08 -8.23 6.74
C ASP A 348 4.87 -8.17 8.28
N ALA A 349 5.93 -8.12 9.08
CA ALA A 349 5.86 -8.16 10.55
C ALA A 349 5.15 -6.96 11.20
N GLY A 350 4.85 -5.89 10.45
CA GLY A 350 4.15 -4.70 10.98
C GLY A 350 2.75 -4.97 11.51
N GLU A 351 2.14 -6.11 11.16
CA GLU A 351 0.89 -6.58 11.77
C GLU A 351 1.01 -6.93 13.27
N TYR A 352 2.23 -7.24 13.74
CA TYR A 352 2.51 -7.60 15.13
C TYR A 352 3.08 -6.43 15.95
N THR A 353 3.21 -5.24 15.38
CA THR A 353 3.68 -4.06 16.12
C THR A 353 2.82 -3.83 17.36
N TYR A 354 3.47 -3.76 18.52
CA TYR A 354 2.81 -3.66 19.84
C TYR A 354 1.77 -4.77 20.06
N ASP A 355 2.16 -6.03 19.87
CA ASP A 355 1.31 -7.23 19.96
C ASP A 355 0.07 -7.18 19.04
N GLY A 356 0.18 -6.40 17.95
CA GLY A 356 -0.88 -6.15 16.98
C GLY A 356 -1.91 -5.09 17.39
N TYR A 357 -1.76 -4.44 18.54
CA TYR A 357 -2.68 -3.39 18.99
C TYR A 357 -2.43 -2.03 18.30
N CYS A 358 -1.26 -1.83 17.70
CA CYS A 358 -0.93 -0.64 16.92
C CYS A 358 -0.14 -1.04 15.67
N PRO A 359 -0.81 -1.60 14.65
CA PRO A 359 -0.13 -2.07 13.44
C PRO A 359 0.51 -0.92 12.66
N THR A 360 1.61 -1.24 11.99
CA THR A 360 2.31 -0.32 11.09
C THR A 360 1.38 0.13 9.95
N PRO A 361 1.35 1.43 9.59
CA PRO A 361 0.50 1.93 8.51
C PRO A 361 1.05 1.61 7.11
N TYR A 362 0.19 1.78 6.11
CA TYR A 362 0.51 1.48 4.71
C TYR A 362 1.69 2.29 4.14
N THR A 363 2.52 1.62 3.34
CA THR A 363 3.67 2.21 2.64
C THR A 363 3.23 3.13 1.50
N PRO A 364 4.11 4.01 0.98
CA PRO A 364 3.76 4.87 -0.15
C PRO A 364 3.50 4.10 -1.42
N TRP A 365 4.08 2.91 -1.57
CA TRP A 365 3.81 2.05 -2.70
C TRP A 365 2.39 1.47 -2.62
N GLN A 366 2.00 0.95 -1.45
CA GLN A 366 0.64 0.41 -1.25
C GLN A 366 -0.42 1.50 -1.40
N LYS A 367 -0.21 2.68 -0.79
CA LYS A 367 -1.15 3.81 -0.95
C LYS A 367 -1.26 4.24 -2.41
N MET A 368 -0.17 4.19 -3.18
CA MET A 368 -0.18 4.44 -4.62
C MET A 368 -1.00 3.39 -5.38
N LEU A 369 -0.81 2.10 -5.09
CA LEU A 369 -1.56 1.01 -5.73
C LEU A 369 -3.07 1.06 -5.43
N MET A 370 -3.42 1.44 -4.20
CA MET A 370 -4.81 1.59 -3.75
C MET A 370 -5.48 2.87 -4.26
N GLY A 371 -4.71 3.77 -4.86
CA GLY A 371 -5.19 5.09 -5.29
C GLY A 371 -5.42 6.07 -4.15
N TRP A 372 -4.87 5.83 -2.95
CA TRP A 372 -5.02 6.69 -1.78
C TRP A 372 -4.03 7.86 -1.76
N ALA A 373 -2.86 7.70 -2.37
CA ALA A 373 -1.87 8.77 -2.45
C ALA A 373 -1.12 8.69 -3.76
N THR A 374 -0.73 9.85 -4.32
CA THR A 374 0.10 9.90 -5.52
C THR A 374 1.45 10.53 -5.15
N PRO A 375 2.56 9.77 -5.20
CA PRO A 375 3.89 10.31 -4.96
C PRO A 375 4.27 11.41 -5.98
N ILE A 376 5.04 12.39 -5.52
CA ILE A 376 5.54 13.48 -6.37
C ILE A 376 6.87 13.05 -6.99
N THR A 377 6.91 12.86 -8.30
CA THR A 377 8.18 12.54 -8.99
C THR A 377 9.11 13.75 -9.00
N LEU A 378 10.33 13.57 -8.49
CA LEU A 378 11.39 14.57 -8.55
C LEU A 378 12.09 14.55 -9.91
N ASP A 379 12.36 15.74 -10.46
CA ASP A 379 13.06 15.88 -11.73
C ASP A 379 14.56 15.58 -11.54
N GLY A 380 15.05 14.57 -12.24
CA GLY A 380 16.44 14.12 -12.14
C GLY A 380 17.51 15.11 -12.66
N THR A 381 17.14 16.28 -13.13
CA THR A 381 18.07 17.31 -13.60
C THR A 381 18.00 18.59 -12.78
N GLN A 382 16.98 18.73 -11.94
CA GLN A 382 16.75 19.95 -11.15
C GLN A 382 17.15 19.74 -9.69
N ALA A 383 18.31 20.29 -9.34
CA ALA A 383 18.74 20.34 -7.94
C ALA A 383 17.82 21.24 -7.12
N GLY A 384 17.60 20.88 -5.86
CA GLY A 384 16.75 21.64 -4.95
C GLY A 384 16.82 21.16 -3.52
N GLN A 385 16.21 21.93 -2.62
CA GLN A 385 16.04 21.57 -1.22
C GLN A 385 14.58 21.23 -1.00
N TYR A 386 14.31 20.08 -0.40
CA TYR A 386 12.98 19.52 -0.28
C TYR A 386 12.64 19.21 1.17
N THR A 387 11.35 19.23 1.48
CA THR A 387 10.81 18.85 2.78
C THR A 387 9.70 17.81 2.65
N LEU A 388 9.59 16.97 3.67
CA LEU A 388 8.54 15.99 3.89
C LEU A 388 7.95 16.17 5.29
N GLU A 389 6.67 16.49 5.34
CA GLU A 389 5.83 16.42 6.53
C GLU A 389 5.64 14.95 6.96
N PRO A 390 5.29 14.69 8.24
CA PRO A 390 4.98 13.34 8.69
C PRO A 390 3.95 12.64 7.79
N TYR A 391 4.28 11.42 7.36
CA TYR A 391 3.55 10.72 6.31
C TYR A 391 2.14 10.30 6.75
N ASP A 392 1.96 10.00 8.03
CA ASP A 392 0.64 9.73 8.65
C ASP A 392 -0.31 10.94 8.55
N LEU A 393 0.23 12.16 8.55
CA LEU A 393 -0.57 13.40 8.50
C LEU A 393 -0.80 13.93 7.08
N ALA A 394 0.23 13.86 6.23
CA ALA A 394 0.20 14.49 4.91
C ALA A 394 0.03 13.49 3.77
N SER A 395 0.34 12.20 3.99
CA SER A 395 0.48 11.17 2.95
C SER A 395 1.30 11.62 1.73
N LYS A 396 2.26 12.53 1.95
CA LYS A 396 3.15 13.06 0.92
C LYS A 396 4.42 12.23 0.85
N ALA A 397 4.72 11.73 -0.33
CA ALA A 397 5.97 11.04 -0.63
C ALA A 397 6.59 11.60 -1.90
N TYR A 398 7.92 11.56 -1.98
CA TYR A 398 8.62 11.82 -3.24
C TYR A 398 8.95 10.50 -3.94
N LYS A 399 8.96 10.52 -5.27
CA LYS A 399 9.39 9.43 -6.13
C LYS A 399 10.66 9.80 -6.88
N ILE A 400 11.66 8.92 -6.87
CA ILE A 400 12.89 9.06 -7.66
C ILE A 400 13.01 7.85 -8.58
N GLU A 401 12.88 8.07 -9.89
CA GLU A 401 13.06 7.01 -10.89
C GLU A 401 14.53 6.60 -11.01
N ALA A 402 14.80 5.32 -11.25
CA ALA A 402 16.13 4.85 -11.56
C ALA A 402 16.66 5.47 -12.86
N ASP A 403 17.90 5.95 -12.83
CA ASP A 403 18.59 6.50 -14.00
C ASP A 403 19.53 5.45 -14.61
N VAL A 404 18.97 4.55 -15.43
CA VAL A 404 19.72 3.39 -15.95
C VAL A 404 20.36 3.69 -17.31
N ASN A 405 21.67 3.55 -17.38
CA ASN A 405 22.48 3.67 -18.57
C ASN A 405 23.38 2.43 -18.78
N LYS A 406 24.38 2.51 -19.65
CA LYS A 406 25.27 1.37 -19.94
C LYS A 406 26.35 1.15 -18.87
N ASP A 407 26.71 2.20 -18.14
CA ASP A 407 27.83 2.21 -17.20
C ASP A 407 27.40 1.77 -15.80
N ASN A 408 26.11 1.90 -15.48
CA ASN A 408 25.56 1.51 -14.18
C ASN A 408 24.58 0.32 -14.20
N PHE A 409 24.20 -0.17 -15.38
CA PHE A 409 23.42 -1.40 -15.51
C PHE A 409 24.30 -2.61 -15.13
N ARG A 410 23.74 -3.53 -14.33
CA ARG A 410 24.40 -4.76 -13.92
C ARG A 410 23.42 -5.92 -13.90
N ILE A 411 23.94 -7.14 -14.07
CA ILE A 411 23.19 -8.34 -13.73
C ILE A 411 23.40 -8.58 -12.23
N ASN A 412 22.31 -8.72 -11.48
CA ASN A 412 22.38 -9.08 -10.07
C ASN A 412 23.16 -10.39 -9.91
N GLU A 413 24.10 -10.45 -8.98
CA GLU A 413 24.88 -11.67 -8.72
C GLU A 413 24.03 -12.88 -8.31
N ASN A 414 22.85 -12.64 -7.74
CA ASN A 414 21.89 -13.68 -7.33
C ASN A 414 20.99 -14.14 -8.48
N TYR A 415 21.13 -13.59 -9.68
CA TYR A 415 20.35 -14.01 -10.83
C TYR A 415 20.93 -15.30 -11.45
N SER A 416 20.17 -16.39 -11.37
CA SER A 416 20.63 -17.78 -11.54
C SER A 416 21.05 -18.22 -12.96
N SER A 417 21.32 -17.30 -13.89
CA SER A 417 21.65 -17.62 -15.29
C SER A 417 23.12 -17.32 -15.61
N THR A 418 23.93 -18.37 -15.77
CA THR A 418 25.37 -18.27 -16.07
C THR A 418 25.68 -17.75 -17.47
N GLU A 419 24.77 -17.91 -18.44
CA GLU A 419 24.86 -17.28 -19.77
C GLU A 419 23.53 -16.62 -20.13
N LEU A 420 23.54 -15.30 -20.33
CA LEU A 420 22.38 -14.54 -20.76
C LEU A 420 22.49 -14.14 -22.22
N SER A 421 21.46 -14.49 -23.01
CA SER A 421 21.32 -13.98 -24.38
C SER A 421 21.26 -12.44 -24.39
N ASP A 422 21.71 -11.84 -25.49
CA ASP A 422 21.65 -10.37 -25.66
C ASP A 422 20.20 -9.84 -25.56
N LYS A 423 19.23 -10.65 -26.02
CA LYS A 423 17.80 -10.36 -25.85
C LYS A 423 17.44 -10.25 -24.38
N LYS A 424 17.84 -11.22 -23.55
CA LYS A 424 17.49 -11.22 -22.11
C LYS A 424 18.19 -10.09 -21.36
N LYS A 425 19.45 -9.78 -21.69
CA LYS A 425 20.15 -8.61 -21.12
C LYS A 425 19.43 -7.30 -21.46
N LYS A 426 18.93 -7.17 -22.70
CA LYS A 426 18.13 -6.01 -23.11
C LYS A 426 16.81 -5.92 -22.33
N GLU A 427 16.10 -7.03 -22.16
CA GLU A 427 14.87 -7.08 -21.35
C GLU A 427 15.11 -6.66 -19.90
N LEU A 428 16.16 -7.18 -19.26
CA LEU A 428 16.53 -6.82 -17.88
C LEU A 428 16.93 -5.34 -17.78
N LYS A 429 17.63 -4.80 -18.78
CA LYS A 429 17.96 -3.38 -18.82
C LYS A 429 16.73 -2.49 -18.98
N GLU A 430 15.71 -2.92 -19.71
CA GLU A 430 14.44 -2.19 -19.78
C GLU A 430 13.64 -2.31 -18.47
N ARG A 431 13.64 -3.48 -17.81
CA ARG A 431 13.06 -3.65 -16.46
C ARG A 431 13.74 -2.70 -15.45
N ALA A 432 15.06 -2.65 -15.46
CA ALA A 432 15.85 -1.78 -14.57
C ALA A 432 15.40 -0.31 -14.59
N LYS A 433 14.99 0.21 -15.75
CA LYS A 433 14.53 1.61 -15.91
C LYS A 433 13.21 1.91 -15.20
N GLY A 434 12.44 0.89 -14.82
CA GLY A 434 11.21 1.06 -14.06
C GLY A 434 11.36 0.76 -12.57
N GLU A 435 12.60 0.54 -12.10
CA GLU A 435 12.88 0.56 -10.67
C GLU A 435 12.82 2.01 -10.16
N PHE A 436 12.41 2.22 -8.92
CA PHE A 436 12.34 3.56 -8.34
C PHE A 436 12.40 3.54 -6.81
N LEU A 437 12.62 4.72 -6.25
CA LEU A 437 12.54 4.97 -4.81
C LEU A 437 11.27 5.72 -4.45
N LEU A 438 10.74 5.45 -3.26
CA LEU A 438 9.75 6.29 -2.60
C LEU A 438 10.29 6.78 -1.26
N LEU A 439 10.19 8.08 -1.04
CA LEU A 439 10.73 8.76 0.13
C LEU A 439 9.56 9.19 1.02
N GLN A 440 9.53 8.70 2.25
CA GLN A 440 8.53 9.09 3.25
C GLN A 440 9.20 9.56 4.53
N ASN A 441 8.53 10.44 5.26
CA ASN A 441 8.95 10.85 6.60
C ASN A 441 8.06 10.17 7.65
N ILE A 442 8.64 9.30 8.48
CA ILE A 442 7.96 8.63 9.59
C ILE A 442 8.37 9.26 10.93
N ARG A 443 7.50 9.15 11.94
CA ARG A 443 7.72 9.67 13.31
C ARG A 443 7.20 8.68 14.32
N ASN A 444 7.74 8.59 15.53
CA ASN A 444 7.22 7.70 16.56
C ASN A 444 5.97 8.28 17.26
N GLU A 445 4.96 8.61 16.46
CA GLU A 445 3.65 9.08 16.90
C GLU A 445 2.55 8.35 16.12
N GLY A 446 1.32 8.40 16.64
CA GLY A 446 0.17 7.76 16.02
C GLY A 446 0.39 6.28 15.73
N TRP A 447 0.06 5.84 14.51
CA TRP A 447 0.25 4.46 14.04
C TRP A 447 1.72 4.01 13.96
N TYR A 448 2.67 4.94 13.98
CA TYR A 448 4.11 4.64 13.97
C TYR A 448 4.74 4.64 15.37
N LYS A 449 3.95 4.92 16.42
CA LYS A 449 4.42 5.15 17.80
C LYS A 449 5.34 4.06 18.35
N HIS A 450 5.12 2.81 17.97
CA HIS A 450 5.81 1.65 18.55
C HIS A 450 6.95 1.11 17.68
N LEU A 451 7.30 1.79 16.60
CA LEU A 451 8.52 1.50 15.83
C LEU A 451 9.74 2.13 16.52
N LEU A 452 10.94 1.61 16.28
CA LEU A 452 12.16 2.08 16.97
C LEU A 452 12.90 3.20 16.23
N GLY A 453 12.76 3.28 14.90
CA GLY A 453 13.35 4.34 14.07
C GLY A 453 12.32 5.36 13.61
N TYR A 454 12.79 6.58 13.31
CA TYR A 454 11.99 7.61 12.64
C TYR A 454 12.84 8.52 11.77
N GLY A 455 12.22 9.31 10.88
CA GLY A 455 12.88 10.16 9.90
C GLY A 455 12.56 9.75 8.47
N LEU A 456 13.51 9.96 7.56
CA LEU A 456 13.36 9.59 6.16
C LEU A 456 13.53 8.08 5.97
N LEU A 457 12.42 7.37 5.76
CA LEU A 457 12.46 5.98 5.29
C LEU A 457 12.41 5.96 3.76
N VAL A 458 13.35 5.25 3.14
CA VAL A 458 13.49 5.16 1.69
C VAL A 458 13.08 3.76 1.26
N TRP A 459 12.05 3.66 0.43
CA TRP A 459 11.59 2.41 -0.18
C TRP A 459 12.25 2.21 -1.54
N ARG A 460 12.53 0.96 -1.91
CA ARG A 460 13.04 0.53 -3.21
C ARG A 460 12.06 -0.45 -3.85
N ILE A 461 11.58 -0.11 -5.05
CA ILE A 461 10.54 -0.85 -5.76
C ILE A 461 11.06 -1.36 -7.11
N ASP A 462 10.82 -2.64 -7.41
CA ASP A 462 11.09 -3.32 -8.69
C ASP A 462 9.87 -4.15 -9.14
N TYR A 463 8.90 -3.46 -9.75
CA TYR A 463 7.65 -4.03 -10.27
C TYR A 463 7.42 -3.69 -11.75
N SER A 464 8.47 -3.29 -12.47
CA SER A 464 8.31 -2.76 -13.83
C SER A 464 8.05 -3.82 -14.91
N ASP A 465 8.23 -5.10 -14.59
CA ASP A 465 7.90 -6.24 -15.44
C ASP A 465 6.53 -6.86 -15.13
N ILE A 466 5.78 -6.30 -14.17
CA ILE A 466 4.46 -6.76 -13.75
C ILE A 466 3.47 -5.61 -13.95
N ASP A 467 2.39 -5.86 -14.72
CA ASP A 467 1.43 -4.82 -15.12
C ASP A 467 0.45 -4.44 -13.98
N GLN A 468 0.13 -5.38 -13.10
CA GLN A 468 -0.82 -5.21 -12.01
C GLN A 468 -0.38 -6.05 -10.82
N VAL A 469 -0.60 -5.53 -9.61
CA VAL A 469 -0.30 -6.25 -8.37
C VAL A 469 -1.47 -7.15 -8.00
N HIS A 470 -1.17 -8.38 -7.64
CA HIS A 470 -2.16 -9.36 -7.22
C HIS A 470 -1.81 -9.98 -5.88
N LEU A 471 -2.83 -10.41 -5.15
CA LEU A 471 -2.71 -11.13 -3.87
C LEU A 471 -1.69 -12.28 -3.91
N MET A 472 -1.62 -13.01 -5.02
CA MET A 472 -0.76 -14.20 -5.15
C MET A 472 0.67 -13.88 -5.57
N ASP A 473 1.01 -12.60 -5.73
CA ASP A 473 2.38 -12.21 -6.02
C ASP A 473 3.26 -12.51 -4.80
N THR A 474 4.51 -12.86 -5.06
CA THR A 474 5.50 -13.16 -4.00
C THR A 474 6.72 -12.24 -4.19
N PRO A 475 6.58 -10.93 -3.92
CA PRO A 475 7.55 -9.90 -4.27
C PRO A 475 8.98 -10.21 -3.84
N ASN A 476 9.12 -10.84 -2.67
CA ASN A 476 10.39 -10.98 -2.00
C ASN A 476 10.83 -12.44 -1.83
N ASN A 477 10.33 -13.37 -2.66
CA ASN A 477 10.79 -14.76 -2.61
C ASN A 477 12.15 -14.98 -3.31
N THR A 478 12.60 -14.09 -4.21
CA THR A 478 13.90 -14.28 -4.87
C THR A 478 15.02 -13.68 -4.01
N ILE A 479 15.86 -14.54 -3.40
CA ILE A 479 16.97 -14.11 -2.54
C ILE A 479 17.85 -13.08 -3.26
N GLY A 480 18.09 -11.95 -2.62
CA GLY A 480 18.98 -10.88 -3.12
C GLY A 480 18.42 -10.11 -4.33
N ILE A 481 17.17 -10.40 -4.73
CA ILE A 481 16.42 -9.66 -5.75
C ILE A 481 15.01 -9.30 -5.21
N PRO A 482 14.87 -8.65 -4.03
CA PRO A 482 13.56 -8.26 -3.53
C PRO A 482 12.92 -7.17 -4.38
N ARG A 483 11.61 -7.28 -4.59
CA ARG A 483 10.82 -6.32 -5.38
C ARG A 483 10.27 -5.17 -4.55
N VAL A 484 10.05 -5.36 -3.24
CA VAL A 484 9.56 -4.31 -2.33
C VAL A 484 10.38 -4.37 -1.06
N THR A 485 11.29 -3.43 -0.86
CA THR A 485 12.08 -3.39 0.38
C THR A 485 12.49 -1.95 0.68
N ILE A 486 13.24 -1.72 1.75
CA ILE A 486 13.78 -0.40 2.07
C ILE A 486 15.25 -0.28 1.64
N VAL A 487 15.73 0.95 1.58
CA VAL A 487 17.16 1.30 1.52
C VAL A 487 17.52 1.83 2.91
N PRO A 488 18.03 0.98 3.80
CA PRO A 488 18.33 1.38 5.17
C PRO A 488 19.56 2.28 5.23
N ALA A 489 19.63 3.20 6.19
CA ALA A 489 20.75 4.13 6.34
C ALA A 489 22.05 3.42 6.68
N ASP A 490 22.00 2.39 7.52
CA ASP A 490 23.15 1.56 7.87
C ASP A 490 23.55 0.53 6.79
N GLY A 491 22.71 0.37 5.75
CA GLY A 491 22.94 -0.53 4.63
C GLY A 491 22.61 -2.00 4.90
N LEU A 492 21.92 -2.33 5.99
CA LEU A 492 21.51 -3.69 6.33
C LEU A 492 20.04 -3.74 6.77
N ILE A 493 19.31 -4.77 6.36
CA ILE A 493 18.01 -5.14 6.96
C ILE A 493 18.17 -6.56 7.48
N ILE A 494 18.13 -6.74 8.79
CA ILE A 494 18.22 -8.07 9.39
C ILE A 494 16.88 -8.79 9.26
N ASN A 495 16.90 -10.04 8.83
CA ASN A 495 15.71 -10.90 8.88
C ASN A 495 15.47 -11.38 10.33
N GLN A 496 14.27 -11.17 10.88
CA GLN A 496 13.97 -11.57 12.26
C GLN A 496 14.24 -13.06 12.54
N ALA A 497 14.04 -13.96 11.56
CA ALA A 497 14.32 -15.38 11.74
C ALA A 497 15.80 -15.67 12.04
N ASN A 498 16.71 -14.77 11.65
CA ASN A 498 18.13 -14.89 11.96
C ASN A 498 18.47 -14.60 13.43
N VAL A 499 17.54 -14.02 14.20
CA VAL A 499 17.61 -13.99 15.67
C VAL A 499 17.37 -15.39 16.24
N GLY A 500 16.33 -16.08 15.77
CA GLY A 500 16.04 -17.46 16.17
C GLY A 500 17.16 -18.45 15.81
N ASN A 501 17.79 -18.25 14.66
CA ASN A 501 18.95 -19.02 14.21
C ASN A 501 20.27 -18.62 14.90
N LYS A 502 20.25 -17.65 15.83
CA LYS A 502 21.42 -17.14 16.58
C LYS A 502 22.53 -16.54 15.70
N LYS A 503 22.17 -16.07 14.50
CA LYS A 503 23.08 -15.28 13.66
C LYS A 503 23.19 -13.85 14.20
N TYR A 504 22.10 -13.33 14.73
CA TYR A 504 22.02 -12.05 15.44
C TYR A 504 21.38 -12.24 16.81
N THR A 505 21.65 -11.33 17.72
CA THR A 505 20.93 -11.14 18.97
C THR A 505 19.68 -10.28 18.74
N ILE A 506 18.74 -10.30 19.69
CA ILE A 506 17.56 -9.45 19.61
C ILE A 506 17.92 -7.96 19.71
N ASP A 507 18.96 -7.61 20.46
CA ASP A 507 19.43 -6.23 20.60
C ASP A 507 20.03 -5.72 19.28
N GLU A 508 20.83 -6.54 18.59
CA GLU A 508 21.37 -6.22 17.25
C GLU A 508 20.26 -6.02 16.21
N TYR A 509 19.20 -6.84 16.25
CA TYR A 509 18.04 -6.69 15.38
C TYR A 509 17.32 -5.36 15.60
N TRP A 510 17.05 -5.02 16.86
CA TRP A 510 16.36 -3.77 17.20
C TRP A 510 17.20 -2.52 16.96
N GLU A 511 18.51 -2.60 17.18
CA GLU A 511 19.44 -1.53 16.82
C GLU A 511 19.49 -1.31 15.31
N ASN A 512 19.50 -2.38 14.50
CA ASN A 512 19.38 -2.29 13.05
C ASN A 512 18.07 -1.60 12.64
N CYS A 513 16.92 -2.04 13.18
CA CYS A 513 15.64 -1.38 12.93
C CYS A 513 15.67 0.12 13.30
N ALA A 514 16.26 0.50 14.43
CA ALA A 514 16.35 1.91 14.83
C ALA A 514 17.15 2.77 13.85
N ASN A 515 18.09 2.14 13.12
CA ASN A 515 19.03 2.78 12.21
C ASN A 515 18.64 2.70 10.73
N ASP A 516 17.51 2.08 10.39
CA ASP A 516 17.01 2.04 9.02
C ASP A 516 16.67 3.43 8.45
N PRO A 517 15.99 4.35 9.18
CA PRO A 517 15.63 5.66 8.63
C PRO A 517 16.78 6.68 8.72
N PHE A 518 16.86 7.60 7.76
CA PHE A 518 17.84 8.69 7.76
C PHE A 518 17.34 9.94 8.51
N PRO A 519 18.25 10.75 9.07
CA PRO A 519 19.62 10.39 9.44
C PRO A 519 19.67 9.35 10.56
N ALA A 520 20.71 8.51 10.51
CA ALA A 520 21.12 7.63 11.59
C ALA A 520 22.41 8.18 12.21
N TYR A 521 22.43 8.38 13.53
CA TYR A 521 23.47 9.16 14.20
C TYR A 521 24.57 8.26 14.79
N GLY A 522 25.84 8.63 14.58
CA GLY A 522 26.99 7.97 15.22
C GLY A 522 27.32 6.53 14.78
N ILE A 523 26.67 6.02 13.73
CA ILE A 523 26.81 4.62 13.27
C ILE A 523 27.68 4.44 12.02
N GLY A 524 28.19 5.53 11.45
CA GLY A 524 29.15 5.48 10.36
C GLY A 524 30.41 4.68 10.76
N LYS A 525 31.15 4.15 9.79
CA LYS A 525 32.37 3.35 10.05
C LYS A 525 33.42 4.10 10.87
N ASP A 526 33.41 5.42 10.82
CA ASP A 526 34.26 6.35 11.56
C ASP A 526 33.55 7.02 12.76
N GLY A 527 32.34 6.56 13.11
CA GLY A 527 31.48 7.15 14.12
C GLY A 527 30.73 8.40 13.66
N SER A 528 30.73 8.70 12.36
CA SER A 528 29.96 9.83 11.81
C SER A 528 28.47 9.51 11.67
N ASP A 529 27.67 10.56 11.51
CA ASP A 529 26.25 10.43 11.17
C ASP A 529 26.08 10.02 9.71
N ILE A 530 25.15 9.11 9.45
CA ILE A 530 24.71 8.79 8.11
C ILE A 530 23.49 9.65 7.78
N ASN A 531 23.74 10.77 7.10
CA ASN A 531 22.73 11.77 6.73
C ASN A 531 22.72 12.06 5.21
N SER A 532 23.21 11.12 4.41
CA SER A 532 23.21 11.23 2.95
C SER A 532 22.99 9.86 2.31
N LEU A 533 22.37 9.86 1.14
CA LEU A 533 22.18 8.69 0.30
C LEU A 533 22.74 9.00 -1.08
N THR A 534 24.00 8.65 -1.31
CA THR A 534 24.74 9.03 -2.53
C THR A 534 24.88 7.89 -3.54
N GLU A 535 24.67 6.66 -3.10
CA GLU A 535 24.62 5.46 -3.94
C GLU A 535 23.44 4.58 -3.51
N VAL A 536 22.70 4.06 -4.48
CA VAL A 536 21.61 3.11 -4.27
C VAL A 536 21.83 1.90 -5.15
N LYS A 537 21.88 0.71 -4.53
CA LYS A 537 21.93 -0.57 -5.25
C LYS A 537 20.52 -1.08 -5.51
N PHE A 538 20.08 -0.88 -6.74
CA PHE A 538 18.90 -1.53 -7.29
C PHE A 538 19.20 -2.99 -7.66
N ASN A 539 18.16 -3.74 -8.04
CA ASN A 539 18.32 -5.12 -8.44
C ASN A 539 19.16 -5.21 -9.72
N TRP A 540 18.97 -4.29 -10.66
CA TRP A 540 19.57 -4.37 -12.00
C TRP A 540 20.49 -3.18 -12.32
N SER A 541 20.70 -2.27 -11.37
CA SER A 541 21.57 -1.11 -11.54
C SER A 541 22.16 -0.60 -10.22
N THR A 542 23.15 0.28 -10.31
CA THR A 542 23.66 1.05 -9.17
C THR A 542 23.53 2.54 -9.47
N MET A 543 22.66 3.24 -8.76
CA MET A 543 22.36 4.65 -9.04
C MET A 543 23.18 5.57 -8.15
N THR A 544 23.99 6.44 -8.76
CA THR A 544 24.76 7.51 -8.09
C THR A 544 24.40 8.91 -8.59
N THR A 545 23.55 9.01 -9.62
CA THR A 545 23.18 10.27 -10.30
C THR A 545 22.01 11.00 -9.64
N ARG A 546 21.49 10.47 -8.54
CA ARG A 546 20.33 10.99 -7.79
C ARG A 546 20.62 11.11 -6.29
N PRO A 547 21.74 11.74 -5.87
CA PRO A 547 22.13 11.76 -4.47
C PRO A 547 21.19 12.63 -3.62
N LEU A 548 21.01 12.21 -2.36
CA LEU A 548 20.42 13.00 -1.28
C LEU A 548 21.53 13.42 -0.32
N TYR A 549 21.59 14.70 0.03
CA TYR A 549 22.55 15.25 0.99
C TYR A 549 21.81 15.92 2.15
N ASN A 550 22.52 16.10 3.26
CA ASN A 550 22.07 16.90 4.40
C ASN A 550 20.67 16.51 4.89
N ILE A 551 20.38 15.22 4.93
CA ILE A 551 19.10 14.71 5.42
C ILE A 551 19.04 15.04 6.91
N ALA A 552 18.06 15.84 7.30
CA ALA A 552 17.91 16.33 8.66
C ALA A 552 16.46 16.21 9.11
N LYS A 553 16.25 15.89 10.39
CA LYS A 553 14.95 15.89 11.06
C LYS A 553 14.87 17.15 11.92
N ASP A 554 13.77 17.87 11.83
CA ASP A 554 13.43 18.95 12.74
C ASP A 554 12.59 18.36 13.89
N GLU A 555 13.19 18.23 15.06
CA GLU A 555 12.56 17.62 16.24
C GLU A 555 11.33 18.41 16.75
N ALA A 556 11.26 19.71 16.48
CA ALA A 556 10.17 20.55 16.96
C ALA A 556 8.91 20.41 16.10
N THR A 557 9.09 20.17 14.80
CA THR A 557 8.00 20.10 13.82
C THR A 557 7.74 18.69 13.30
N GLY A 558 8.67 17.76 13.49
CA GLY A 558 8.66 16.44 12.89
C GLY A 558 8.91 16.44 11.38
N ILE A 559 9.32 17.57 10.79
CA ILE A 559 9.60 17.67 9.34
C ILE A 559 10.98 17.11 9.02
N VAL A 560 11.08 16.36 7.94
CA VAL A 560 12.37 15.97 7.33
C VAL A 560 12.70 16.92 6.19
N SER A 561 13.96 17.31 6.10
CA SER A 561 14.51 18.08 4.98
C SER A 561 15.71 17.37 4.36
N PHE A 562 15.94 17.58 3.06
CA PHE A 562 17.11 17.08 2.35
C PHE A 562 17.41 17.91 1.12
N ASP A 563 18.67 17.88 0.71
CA ASP A 563 19.16 18.43 -0.54
C ASP A 563 19.19 17.34 -1.61
N TYR A 564 18.75 17.67 -2.83
CA TYR A 564 18.69 16.73 -3.94
C TYR A 564 19.60 17.18 -5.09
N LEU A 565 20.37 16.23 -5.64
CA LEU A 565 21.35 16.38 -6.74
C LEU A 565 22.56 17.27 -6.47
N LYS A 566 22.49 18.20 -5.51
CA LYS A 566 23.57 19.10 -5.13
C LYS A 566 23.61 19.22 -3.61
N ASP A 567 24.80 19.19 -3.04
CA ASP A 567 25.00 19.57 -1.64
C ASP A 567 24.92 21.11 -1.52
N PHE A 568 23.86 21.61 -0.89
CA PHE A 568 23.66 23.04 -0.66
C PHE A 568 24.20 23.49 0.70
N LYS A 569 24.82 22.59 1.48
CA LYS A 569 25.45 22.97 2.74
C LYS A 569 26.54 23.99 2.44
N ALA A 570 26.31 25.20 2.93
CA ALA A 570 27.25 26.28 2.80
C ALA A 570 28.58 25.88 3.46
N THR A 571 29.63 25.65 2.66
CA THR A 571 31.02 25.54 3.16
C THR A 571 31.58 26.90 3.62
N GLY A 572 30.73 27.94 3.64
CA GLY A 572 31.01 29.31 4.06
C GLY A 572 29.90 30.26 3.57
N ILE A 573 29.88 31.51 4.04
CA ILE A 573 29.09 32.58 3.39
C ILE A 573 29.58 32.67 1.95
N GLU A 574 28.73 32.46 0.94
CA GLU A 574 29.10 32.75 -0.45
C GLU A 574 29.67 34.18 -0.48
N ASN A 575 30.87 34.35 -1.04
CA ASN A 575 31.49 35.67 -1.18
C ASN A 575 30.44 36.65 -1.63
N THR A 576 30.21 37.69 -0.83
CA THR A 576 29.24 38.74 -1.12
C THR A 576 29.41 39.09 -2.59
N LEU A 577 28.37 38.89 -3.40
CA LEU A 577 28.28 39.51 -4.70
C LEU A 577 28.24 41.02 -4.41
N LEU A 578 29.42 41.62 -4.24
CA LEU A 578 29.63 43.03 -4.44
C LEU A 578 29.36 43.23 -5.91
N ASP A 579 28.08 43.47 -6.19
CA ASP A 579 27.57 43.99 -7.44
C ASP A 579 28.36 45.29 -7.67
N LYS A 580 29.44 45.21 -8.46
CA LYS A 580 30.43 46.29 -8.66
C LYS A 580 29.84 47.46 -9.46
N ASP A 581 28.55 47.41 -9.77
CA ASP A 581 27.84 48.43 -10.50
C ASP A 581 27.34 49.49 -9.52
N ALA A 582 27.86 50.72 -9.59
CA ALA A 582 27.51 51.82 -8.68
C ALA A 582 26.01 52.19 -8.72
N THR A 583 25.25 51.69 -9.71
CA THR A 583 23.80 51.84 -9.85
C THR A 583 22.99 50.84 -9.00
N SER A 584 23.64 49.81 -8.48
CA SER A 584 23.04 48.70 -7.71
C SER A 584 23.24 48.81 -6.20
N THR A 585 24.04 49.77 -5.73
CA THR A 585 24.30 50.00 -4.31
C THR A 585 23.02 50.47 -3.58
N PRO A 586 22.56 49.75 -2.55
CA PRO A 586 21.44 50.16 -1.73
C PRO A 586 21.69 51.52 -1.06
N THR A 587 20.68 52.39 -1.03
CA THR A 587 20.74 53.65 -0.28
C THR A 587 20.01 53.57 1.06
N GLU A 588 19.23 52.51 1.27
CA GLU A 588 18.44 52.31 2.48
C GLU A 588 18.46 50.83 2.87
N TYR A 589 18.52 50.62 4.18
CA TYR A 589 18.58 49.32 4.83
C TYR A 589 17.43 49.24 5.84
N PHE A 590 16.87 48.05 6.00
CA PHE A 590 15.79 47.74 6.91
C PHE A 590 16.19 46.50 7.72
N ASP A 591 15.77 46.43 8.98
CA ASP A 591 15.87 45.18 9.73
C ASP A 591 14.87 44.14 9.22
N LEU A 592 14.88 42.95 9.84
CA LEU A 592 14.03 41.84 9.43
C LEU A 592 12.54 42.09 9.73
N GLU A 593 12.23 43.05 10.60
CA GLU A 593 10.89 43.54 10.87
C GLU A 593 10.44 44.65 9.90
N GLY A 594 11.29 45.02 8.93
CA GLY A 594 10.99 46.03 7.92
C GLY A 594 11.14 47.47 8.41
N ARG A 595 11.77 47.71 9.56
CA ARG A 595 12.03 49.06 10.08
C ARG A 595 13.31 49.60 9.46
N LYS A 596 13.27 50.85 8.97
CA LYS A 596 14.42 51.50 8.34
C LYS A 596 15.55 51.74 9.35
N ILE A 597 16.77 51.39 8.97
CA ILE A 597 17.99 51.50 9.78
C ILE A 597 18.83 52.67 9.29
N ALA A 598 19.16 53.59 10.20
CA ALA A 598 19.92 54.80 9.88
C ALA A 598 21.41 54.53 9.62
N THR A 599 22.01 53.65 10.43
CA THR A 599 23.42 53.26 10.32
C THR A 599 23.50 51.74 10.41
N PRO A 600 23.65 51.03 9.28
CA PRO A 600 23.79 49.58 9.31
C PRO A 600 25.12 49.20 9.98
N LEU A 601 25.11 48.15 10.79
CA LEU A 601 26.26 47.62 11.50
C LEU A 601 26.91 46.52 10.68
N LYS A 602 28.24 46.54 10.62
CA LYS A 602 28.99 45.52 9.88
C LYS A 602 28.75 44.13 10.47
N GLY A 603 28.48 43.14 9.63
CA GLY A 603 28.23 41.75 10.03
C GLY A 603 26.78 41.46 10.43
N HIS A 604 25.86 42.41 10.25
CA HIS A 604 24.43 42.23 10.54
C HIS A 604 23.62 42.09 9.24
N LEU A 605 22.53 41.31 9.29
CA LEU A 605 21.63 41.06 8.15
C LEU A 605 20.59 42.18 8.02
N TYR A 606 20.42 42.68 6.80
CA TYR A 606 19.47 43.74 6.44
C TYR A 606 18.71 43.41 5.16
N ILE A 607 17.50 43.95 5.03
CA ILE A 607 16.76 44.04 3.77
C ILE A 607 17.08 45.40 3.14
N THR A 608 17.27 45.46 1.82
CA THR A 608 17.58 46.71 1.12
C THR A 608 16.33 47.28 0.45
N ASN A 609 16.31 48.58 0.15
CA ASN A 609 15.26 49.19 -0.68
C ASN A 609 15.17 48.64 -2.13
N LYS A 610 16.07 47.73 -2.51
CA LYS A 610 16.08 47.00 -3.77
C LYS A 610 15.51 45.58 -3.63
N GLY A 611 14.96 45.22 -2.46
CA GLY A 611 14.38 43.90 -2.19
C GLY A 611 15.39 42.77 -1.98
N LYS A 612 16.69 43.09 -1.91
CA LYS A 612 17.77 42.11 -1.62
C LYS A 612 18.03 42.01 -0.11
N LYS A 613 18.33 40.81 0.38
CA LYS A 613 18.87 40.58 1.74
C LYS A 613 20.40 40.65 1.67
N VAL A 614 21.04 41.41 2.56
CA VAL A 614 22.49 41.63 2.57
C VAL A 614 23.05 41.61 3.99
N ILE A 615 24.28 41.14 4.15
CA ILE A 615 25.06 41.38 5.36
C ILE A 615 25.86 42.66 5.11
N TYR A 616 25.65 43.69 5.91
CA TYR A 616 26.33 44.98 5.74
C TYR A 616 27.80 44.94 6.14
#